data_AF-A0A1V5LHF9-F1
#
_entry.id   AF-A0A1V5LHF9-F1
#
_cell.length_a   1.000
_cell.length_b   1.000
_cell.length_c   1.000
_cell.angle_alpha   90.00
_cell.angle_beta   90.00
_cell.angle_gamma   90.00
#
_symmetry.space_group_name_H-M   'P 1'
#
loop_
_entity.id
_entity.type
_entity.pdbx_description
1 polymer ?
#
loop_
_entity_poly.entity_id
_entity_poly.type
_entity_poly.pdbx_seq_one_letter_code
_entity_poly.pdbx_strand_id
1 'polypeptide(L)'
;MVPISHGEKIVLRLLPKGQLAFDLRRMGFSEAHVRLLEELIGKPYGMILATGPTGAGKTTTLYALLSKIDCVGKNVITVEDPVEYQLPHVSQIQVHPKIGLTFAHGLRSILRQDPDIILVGEIRDNETLEMAVQSALTGHLVLSTLHCNDAAAAAARMIDMGEEPFLIASSVSGFIAQRLVRRICVKCRAQATVSEAARRQLGIGDDTPLFVGAGCESCRGTGYLGRISLFEVVPNSAPIQEAIVRKAAAGDIRAIIRSLNIPTLRDDGLEKVTAGITSLEEYLRAVYET
;
A
#
# COMPACT_ATOMS: atom_id res chain seq x y z
N MET A 1 3.80 -25.16 -12.24
CA MET A 1 4.80 -25.88 -13.04
C MET A 1 4.74 -25.28 -14.43
N VAL A 2 5.87 -24.84 -14.96
CA VAL A 2 5.94 -24.20 -16.28
C VAL A 2 6.95 -25.00 -17.11
N PRO A 3 6.55 -25.56 -18.27
CA PRO A 3 7.49 -26.21 -19.16
C PRO A 3 8.49 -25.19 -19.69
N ILE A 4 9.77 -25.56 -19.69
CA ILE A 4 10.89 -24.78 -20.24
C ILE A 4 11.67 -25.66 -21.22
N SER A 5 12.52 -25.07 -22.05
CA SER A 5 13.30 -25.78 -23.09
C SER A 5 14.10 -26.98 -22.56
N HIS A 6 14.43 -27.01 -21.26
CA HIS A 6 15.23 -28.04 -20.62
C HIS A 6 14.51 -28.79 -19.49
N GLY A 7 13.17 -28.81 -19.48
CA GLY A 7 12.38 -29.56 -18.50
C GLY A 7 11.26 -28.73 -17.88
N GLU A 8 11.09 -28.81 -16.57
CA GLU A 8 10.00 -28.13 -15.86
C GLU A 8 10.53 -27.21 -14.77
N LYS A 9 10.06 -25.96 -14.77
CA LYS A 9 10.30 -25.01 -13.68
C LYS A 9 9.19 -25.12 -12.63
N ILE A 10 9.57 -25.39 -11.39
CA ILE A 10 8.68 -25.39 -10.23
C ILE A 10 9.02 -24.20 -9.34
N VAL A 11 8.00 -23.45 -8.93
CA VAL A 11 8.10 -22.38 -7.94
C VAL A 11 7.17 -22.75 -6.79
N LEU A 12 7.71 -22.86 -5.58
CA LEU A 12 6.97 -23.15 -4.37
C LEU A 12 6.83 -21.85 -3.57
N ARG A 13 5.60 -21.35 -3.43
CA ARG A 13 5.28 -20.20 -2.57
C ARG A 13 4.73 -20.73 -1.26
N LEU A 14 5.43 -20.46 -0.16
CA LEU A 14 4.95 -20.78 1.18
C LEU A 14 3.99 -19.68 1.63
N LEU A 15 2.79 -20.09 2.06
CA LEU A 15 1.79 -19.22 2.69
C LEU A 15 1.75 -19.59 4.17
N PRO A 16 2.46 -18.85 5.05
CA PRO A 16 2.51 -19.18 6.47
C PRO A 16 1.13 -19.00 7.09
N LYS A 17 0.54 -20.07 7.61
CA LYS A 17 -0.70 -20.04 8.41
C LYS A 17 -0.38 -19.61 9.84
N GLY A 18 -0.06 -18.34 10.04
CA GLY A 18 0.07 -17.74 11.36
C GLY A 18 -0.95 -16.62 11.53
N GLN A 19 -1.40 -16.36 12.76
CA GLN A 19 -2.05 -15.09 13.09
C GLN A 19 -1.03 -13.99 12.83
N LEU A 20 -1.06 -13.39 11.63
CA LEU A 20 -0.51 -12.07 11.44
C LEU A 20 -1.28 -11.19 12.42
N ALA A 21 -0.63 -10.81 13.53
CA ALA A 21 -1.09 -9.69 14.31
C ALA A 21 -0.94 -8.47 13.39
N PHE A 22 -2.05 -8.09 12.74
CA PHE A 22 -2.11 -6.97 11.83
C PHE A 22 -1.98 -5.67 12.63
N ASP A 23 -0.75 -5.31 12.94
CA ASP A 23 -0.40 -4.11 13.68
C ASP A 23 0.30 -3.12 12.74
N LEU A 24 -0.38 -2.02 12.42
CA LEU A 24 0.11 -0.95 11.57
C LEU A 24 1.51 -0.45 12.00
N ARG A 25 1.77 -0.38 13.31
CA ARG A 25 3.07 0.08 13.84
C ARG A 25 4.18 -0.89 13.52
N ARG A 26 3.91 -2.20 13.67
CA ARG A 26 4.88 -3.26 13.34
C ARG A 26 5.14 -3.34 11.84
N MET A 27 4.21 -2.88 11.01
CA MET A 27 4.38 -2.76 9.56
C MET A 27 5.26 -1.58 9.16
N GLY A 28 5.44 -0.59 10.04
CA GLY A 28 6.29 0.58 9.83
C GLY A 28 5.53 1.88 9.62
N PHE A 29 4.22 1.94 9.92
CA PHE A 29 3.52 3.21 9.98
C PHE A 29 3.98 4.04 11.18
N SER A 30 4.18 5.34 10.97
CA SER A 30 4.41 6.32 12.03
C SER A 30 3.12 6.58 12.82
N GLU A 31 3.23 7.23 13.96
CA GLU A 31 2.06 7.68 14.74
C GLU A 31 1.12 8.56 13.93
N ALA A 32 1.68 9.47 13.13
CA ALA A 32 0.92 10.38 12.29
C ALA A 32 0.14 9.60 11.23
N HIS A 33 0.77 8.60 10.60
CA HIS A 33 0.09 7.72 9.66
C HIS A 33 -1.04 6.94 10.32
N VAL A 34 -0.81 6.35 11.50
CA VAL A 34 -1.84 5.58 12.21
C VAL A 34 -3.06 6.43 12.51
N ARG A 35 -2.87 7.63 13.07
CA ARG A 35 -3.97 8.56 13.38
C ARG A 35 -4.77 8.94 12.13
N LEU A 36 -4.07 9.28 11.05
CA LEU A 36 -4.72 9.63 9.79
C LEU A 36 -5.50 8.43 9.20
N LEU A 37 -4.93 7.23 9.23
CA LEU A 37 -5.62 6.04 8.75
C LEU A 37 -6.85 5.69 9.58
N GLU A 38 -6.77 5.83 10.91
CA GLU A 38 -7.91 5.66 11.83
C GLU A 38 -9.03 6.68 11.54
N GLU A 39 -8.67 7.94 11.23
CA GLU A 39 -9.64 8.94 10.76
C GLU A 39 -10.28 8.53 9.43
N LEU A 40 -9.49 8.08 8.45
CA LEU A 40 -9.98 7.71 7.13
C LEU A 40 -10.94 6.51 7.18
N ILE A 41 -10.62 5.46 7.97
CA ILE A 41 -11.49 4.28 8.12
C ILE A 41 -12.70 4.55 9.03
N GLY A 42 -12.66 5.64 9.81
CA GLY A 42 -13.78 6.11 10.61
C GLY A 42 -14.86 6.85 9.81
N LYS A 43 -14.57 7.22 8.55
CA LYS A 43 -15.54 7.86 7.67
C LYS A 43 -16.71 6.91 7.35
N PRO A 44 -17.94 7.44 7.23
CA PRO A 44 -19.11 6.61 6.91
C PRO A 44 -19.01 6.01 5.50
N TYR A 45 -18.39 6.71 4.56
CA TYR A 45 -18.24 6.27 3.18
C TYR A 45 -16.99 6.89 2.54
N GLY A 46 -16.65 6.40 1.35
CA GLY A 46 -15.52 6.85 0.54
C GLY A 46 -14.54 5.73 0.24
N MET A 47 -13.53 6.01 -0.57
CA MET A 47 -12.58 5.01 -1.05
C MET A 47 -11.17 5.25 -0.50
N ILE A 48 -10.52 4.22 0.03
CA ILE A 48 -9.10 4.24 0.42
C ILE A 48 -8.34 3.31 -0.53
N LEU A 49 -7.33 3.87 -1.20
CA LEU A 49 -6.56 3.18 -2.23
C LEU A 49 -5.14 2.90 -1.76
N ALA A 50 -4.80 1.63 -1.55
CA ALA A 50 -3.41 1.22 -1.33
C ALA A 50 -2.71 1.00 -2.69
N THR A 51 -1.54 1.63 -2.87
CA THR A 51 -0.80 1.66 -4.12
C THR A 51 0.62 1.16 -3.93
N GLY A 52 1.15 0.54 -4.98
CA GLY A 52 2.52 0.03 -5.00
C GLY A 52 2.69 -1.21 -5.87
N PRO A 53 3.93 -1.63 -6.13
CA PRO A 53 4.22 -2.79 -6.96
C PRO A 53 3.73 -4.10 -6.32
N THR A 54 3.81 -5.19 -7.08
CA THR A 54 3.56 -6.54 -6.56
C THR A 54 4.51 -6.86 -5.41
N GLY A 55 3.98 -7.43 -4.33
CA GLY A 55 4.78 -7.76 -3.14
C GLY A 55 5.10 -6.58 -2.23
N ALA A 56 4.57 -5.38 -2.48
CA ALA A 56 4.73 -4.23 -1.58
C ALA A 56 3.96 -4.38 -0.25
N GLY A 57 3.07 -5.38 -0.12
CA GLY A 57 2.28 -5.65 1.08
C GLY A 57 0.90 -4.96 1.13
N LYS A 58 0.31 -4.58 -0.02
CA LYS A 58 -0.92 -3.77 -0.09
C LYS A 58 -2.09 -4.46 0.63
N THR A 59 -2.34 -5.73 0.30
CA THR A 59 -3.38 -6.56 0.92
C THR A 59 -3.17 -6.67 2.43
N THR A 60 -1.92 -6.83 2.89
CA THR A 60 -1.60 -6.84 4.33
C THR A 60 -1.97 -5.53 5.01
N THR A 61 -1.75 -4.39 4.35
CA THR A 61 -2.17 -3.07 4.87
C THR A 61 -3.69 -2.98 4.95
N LEU A 62 -4.41 -3.39 3.91
CA LEU A 62 -5.87 -3.36 3.92
C LEU A 62 -6.47 -4.29 4.98
N TYR A 63 -5.91 -5.48 5.18
CA TYR A 63 -6.32 -6.38 6.26
C TYR A 63 -6.05 -5.77 7.64
N ALA A 64 -4.95 -5.03 7.80
CA ALA A 64 -4.67 -4.30 9.04
C ALA A 64 -5.66 -3.19 9.30
N LEU A 65 -6.09 -2.46 8.27
CA LEU A 65 -7.17 -1.49 8.39
C LEU A 65 -8.50 -2.17 8.78
N LEU A 66 -8.87 -3.28 8.13
CA LEU A 66 -10.08 -4.03 8.49
C LEU A 66 -10.03 -4.53 9.94
N SER A 67 -8.87 -4.95 10.45
CA SER A 67 -8.74 -5.40 11.84
C SER A 67 -8.96 -4.31 12.89
N LYS A 68 -8.94 -3.02 12.47
CA LYS A 68 -9.22 -1.86 13.31
C LYS A 68 -10.69 -1.45 13.29
N ILE A 69 -11.48 -2.04 12.40
CA ILE A 69 -12.90 -1.78 12.25
C ILE A 69 -13.69 -2.77 13.11
N ASP A 70 -14.83 -2.32 13.65
CA ASP A 70 -15.80 -3.21 14.27
C ASP A 70 -16.53 -4.05 13.21
N CYS A 71 -15.90 -5.16 12.81
CA CYS A 71 -16.49 -6.13 11.89
C CYS A 71 -17.61 -6.98 12.52
N VAL A 72 -17.90 -6.83 13.81
CA VAL A 72 -19.04 -7.51 14.45
C VAL A 72 -20.30 -6.66 14.27
N GLY A 73 -20.20 -5.35 14.45
CA GLY A 73 -21.29 -4.39 14.27
C GLY A 73 -21.54 -3.96 12.81
N LYS A 74 -20.58 -4.18 11.91
CA LYS A 74 -20.67 -3.80 10.48
C LYS A 74 -20.59 -5.01 9.56
N ASN A 75 -21.37 -4.99 8.49
CA ASN A 75 -21.30 -5.99 7.43
C ASN A 75 -20.11 -5.72 6.50
N VAL A 76 -19.03 -6.47 6.69
CA VAL A 76 -17.80 -6.36 5.90
C VAL A 76 -17.69 -7.50 4.90
N ILE A 77 -17.63 -7.17 3.61
CA ILE A 77 -17.55 -8.16 2.53
C ILE A 77 -16.36 -7.86 1.60
N THR A 78 -15.61 -8.89 1.23
CA THR A 78 -14.43 -8.76 0.34
C THR A 78 -14.58 -9.59 -0.92
N VAL A 79 -13.95 -9.15 -2.01
CA VAL A 79 -13.73 -9.94 -3.23
C VAL A 79 -12.23 -9.92 -3.58
N GLU A 80 -11.59 -11.10 -3.67
CA GLU A 80 -10.13 -11.24 -3.67
C GLU A 80 -9.64 -12.35 -4.62
N ASP A 81 -8.38 -12.25 -5.11
CA ASP A 81 -7.77 -13.24 -6.02
C ASP A 81 -6.30 -13.55 -5.65
N PRO A 82 -6.01 -14.59 -4.84
CA PRO A 82 -6.93 -15.35 -3.98
C PRO A 82 -7.10 -14.69 -2.60
N VAL A 83 -7.95 -15.28 -1.75
CA VAL A 83 -7.98 -14.93 -0.32
C VAL A 83 -6.69 -15.43 0.36
N GLU A 84 -5.87 -14.53 0.88
CA GLU A 84 -4.57 -14.89 1.48
C GLU A 84 -4.69 -15.41 2.92
N TYR A 85 -5.58 -14.79 3.71
CA TYR A 85 -5.85 -15.15 5.11
C TYR A 85 -7.34 -15.03 5.41
N GLN A 86 -7.82 -15.88 6.31
CA GLN A 86 -9.20 -15.79 6.82
C GLN A 86 -9.27 -14.74 7.93
N LEU A 87 -10.09 -13.72 7.72
CA LEU A 87 -10.37 -12.67 8.69
C LEU A 87 -11.64 -13.01 9.48
N PRO A 88 -11.61 -12.97 10.83
CA PRO A 88 -12.82 -13.15 11.63
C PRO A 88 -13.89 -12.10 11.30
N HIS A 89 -15.15 -12.53 11.25
CA HIS A 89 -16.31 -11.65 11.02
C HIS A 89 -16.32 -10.90 9.67
N VAL A 90 -15.52 -11.35 8.71
CA VAL A 90 -15.50 -10.78 7.35
C VAL A 90 -15.95 -11.85 6.35
N SER A 91 -16.91 -11.50 5.50
CA SER A 91 -17.38 -12.39 4.42
C SER A 91 -16.43 -12.27 3.22
N GLN A 92 -15.55 -13.24 3.03
CA GLN A 92 -14.53 -13.18 1.98
C GLN A 92 -14.89 -14.04 0.76
N ILE A 93 -15.04 -13.40 -0.40
CA ILE A 93 -15.34 -14.03 -1.68
C ILE A 93 -14.03 -14.17 -2.46
N GLN A 94 -13.71 -15.39 -2.90
CA GLN A 94 -12.60 -15.60 -3.81
C GLN A 94 -13.08 -15.58 -5.27
N VAL A 95 -12.40 -14.80 -6.10
CA VAL A 95 -12.59 -14.77 -7.56
C VAL A 95 -12.40 -16.17 -8.14
N HIS A 96 -13.32 -16.55 -9.03
CA HIS A 96 -13.32 -17.86 -9.68
C HIS A 96 -13.65 -17.72 -11.17
N PRO A 97 -12.66 -17.36 -12.03
CA PRO A 97 -12.91 -16.99 -13.42
C PRO A 97 -13.57 -18.11 -14.25
N LYS A 98 -13.29 -19.38 -13.91
CA LYS A 98 -13.86 -20.55 -14.61
C LYS A 98 -15.39 -20.65 -14.53
N ILE A 99 -16.01 -19.99 -13.54
CA ILE A 99 -17.48 -19.94 -13.40
C ILE A 99 -18.03 -18.51 -13.61
N GLY A 100 -17.20 -17.60 -14.13
CA GLY A 100 -17.58 -16.20 -14.38
C GLY A 100 -17.63 -15.30 -13.15
N LEU A 101 -17.18 -15.77 -11.97
CA LEU A 101 -17.10 -14.95 -10.76
C LEU A 101 -15.82 -14.09 -10.80
N THR A 102 -15.91 -12.93 -11.46
CA THR A 102 -14.83 -11.90 -11.57
C THR A 102 -14.92 -10.86 -10.45
N PHE A 103 -13.98 -9.90 -10.39
CA PHE A 103 -14.06 -8.77 -9.46
C PHE A 103 -15.34 -7.94 -9.65
N ALA A 104 -15.64 -7.51 -10.87
CA ALA A 104 -16.86 -6.77 -11.19
C ALA A 104 -18.14 -7.57 -10.85
N HIS A 105 -18.20 -8.86 -11.19
CA HIS A 105 -19.34 -9.72 -10.83
C HIS A 105 -19.49 -9.86 -9.32
N GLY A 106 -18.38 -10.11 -8.61
CA GLY A 106 -18.34 -10.22 -7.16
C GLY A 106 -18.83 -8.94 -6.50
N LEU A 107 -18.29 -7.80 -6.89
CA LEU A 107 -18.69 -6.48 -6.39
C LEU A 107 -20.17 -6.20 -6.66
N ARG A 108 -20.69 -6.57 -7.84
CA ARG A 108 -22.12 -6.44 -8.17
C ARG A 108 -22.99 -7.26 -7.22
N SER A 109 -22.49 -8.41 -6.79
CA SER A 109 -23.22 -9.28 -5.86
C SER A 109 -23.16 -8.75 -4.43
N ILE A 110 -22.00 -8.22 -4.02
CA ILE A 110 -21.79 -7.58 -2.71
C ILE A 110 -22.78 -6.42 -2.50
N LEU A 111 -23.02 -5.59 -3.51
CA LEU A 111 -23.95 -4.45 -3.40
C LEU A 111 -25.42 -4.85 -3.13
N ARG A 112 -25.78 -6.13 -3.30
CA ARG A 112 -27.11 -6.65 -2.94
C ARG A 112 -27.12 -7.37 -1.58
N GLN A 113 -26.06 -7.22 -0.79
CA GLN A 113 -25.90 -7.87 0.50
C GLN A 113 -25.93 -6.90 1.67
N ASP A 114 -26.40 -5.66 1.45
CA ASP A 114 -26.44 -4.60 2.47
C ASP A 114 -25.07 -4.40 3.16
N PRO A 115 -23.97 -4.20 2.40
CA PRO A 115 -22.64 -4.06 2.99
C PRO A 115 -22.50 -2.68 3.64
N ASP A 116 -21.70 -2.59 4.70
CA ASP A 116 -21.20 -1.29 5.21
C ASP A 116 -19.82 -0.98 4.60
N ILE A 117 -18.99 -2.02 4.48
CA ILE A 117 -17.60 -1.92 4.08
C ILE A 117 -17.29 -2.99 3.03
N ILE A 118 -16.64 -2.55 1.95
CA ILE A 118 -16.32 -3.40 0.82
C ILE A 118 -14.80 -3.39 0.61
N LEU A 119 -14.17 -4.56 0.53
CA LEU A 119 -12.80 -4.67 0.05
C LEU A 119 -12.78 -5.30 -1.35
N VAL A 120 -12.26 -4.56 -2.31
CA VAL A 120 -11.99 -5.05 -3.66
C VAL A 120 -10.49 -5.29 -3.77
N GLY A 121 -10.05 -6.55 -3.88
CA GLY A 121 -8.64 -6.92 -3.79
C GLY A 121 -7.72 -6.11 -4.71
N GLU A 122 -8.18 -5.77 -5.90
CA GLU A 122 -7.51 -4.88 -6.83
C GLU A 122 -8.48 -4.33 -7.88
N ILE A 123 -8.18 -3.13 -8.39
CA ILE A 123 -8.86 -2.55 -9.54
C ILE A 123 -7.93 -2.71 -10.76
N ARG A 124 -8.34 -3.52 -11.74
CA ARG A 124 -7.57 -3.79 -12.97
C ARG A 124 -8.19 -3.19 -14.24
N ASP A 125 -9.50 -3.02 -14.24
CA ASP A 125 -10.30 -2.64 -15.40
C ASP A 125 -11.31 -1.53 -15.04
N ASN A 126 -11.83 -0.89 -16.09
CA ASN A 126 -12.78 0.22 -15.97
C ASN A 126 -14.08 -0.21 -15.27
N GLU A 127 -14.60 -1.40 -15.57
CA GLU A 127 -15.85 -1.89 -14.97
C GLU A 127 -15.72 -2.00 -13.44
N THR A 128 -14.63 -2.60 -12.95
CA THR A 128 -14.38 -2.71 -11.51
C THR A 128 -14.16 -1.34 -10.86
N LEU A 129 -13.47 -0.43 -11.55
CA LEU A 129 -13.24 0.94 -11.09
C LEU A 129 -14.56 1.71 -10.93
N GLU A 130 -15.36 1.75 -11.99
CA GLU A 130 -16.66 2.44 -12.01
C GLU A 130 -17.54 1.95 -10.86
N MET A 131 -17.65 0.63 -10.70
CA MET A 131 -18.45 0.04 -9.63
C MET A 131 -17.90 0.38 -8.23
N ALA A 132 -16.58 0.38 -8.04
CA ALA A 132 -15.98 0.74 -6.76
C ALA A 132 -16.24 2.22 -6.42
N VAL A 133 -16.13 3.11 -7.40
CA VAL A 133 -16.41 4.54 -7.27
C VAL A 133 -17.88 4.78 -6.94
N GLN A 134 -18.80 4.14 -7.67
CA GLN A 134 -20.23 4.22 -7.37
C GLN A 134 -20.56 3.67 -5.97
N SER A 135 -19.93 2.57 -5.56
CA SER A 135 -20.09 2.02 -4.20
C SER A 135 -19.69 3.04 -3.13
N ALA A 136 -18.54 3.70 -3.33
CA ALA A 136 -18.07 4.74 -2.42
C ALA A 136 -19.01 5.96 -2.34
N LEU A 137 -19.57 6.39 -3.49
CA LEU A 137 -20.50 7.52 -3.57
C LEU A 137 -21.90 7.20 -3.05
N THR A 138 -22.28 5.93 -3.02
CA THR A 138 -23.59 5.45 -2.52
C THR A 138 -23.60 5.12 -1.03
N GLY A 139 -22.57 5.54 -0.29
CA GLY A 139 -22.56 5.46 1.17
C GLY A 139 -21.75 4.31 1.75
N HIS A 140 -20.91 3.64 0.96
CA HIS A 140 -20.06 2.54 1.44
C HIS A 140 -18.61 3.00 1.66
N LEU A 141 -17.93 2.43 2.65
CA LEU A 141 -16.47 2.54 2.75
C LEU A 141 -15.83 1.45 1.88
N VAL A 142 -15.05 1.85 0.88
CA VAL A 142 -14.41 0.95 -0.09
C VAL A 142 -12.91 0.93 0.13
N LEU A 143 -12.34 -0.25 0.34
CA LEU A 143 -10.89 -0.48 0.40
C LEU A 143 -10.46 -1.17 -0.88
N SER A 144 -9.46 -0.64 -1.59
CA SER A 144 -8.95 -1.33 -2.77
C SER A 144 -7.47 -1.07 -3.03
N THR A 145 -6.93 -1.77 -4.04
CA THR A 145 -5.54 -1.63 -4.45
C THR A 145 -5.39 -1.24 -5.92
N LEU A 146 -4.36 -0.44 -6.21
CA LEU A 146 -3.92 -0.10 -7.56
C LEU A 146 -2.41 -0.34 -7.72
N HIS A 147 -2.00 -0.71 -8.93
CA HIS A 147 -0.59 -0.84 -9.27
C HIS A 147 -0.01 0.50 -9.77
N CYS A 148 0.15 1.43 -8.83
CA CYS A 148 0.69 2.76 -9.09
C CYS A 148 1.82 3.09 -8.11
N ASN A 149 2.66 4.07 -8.47
CA ASN A 149 3.84 4.38 -7.68
C ASN A 149 3.55 5.30 -6.49
N ASP A 150 2.58 6.20 -6.61
CA ASP A 150 2.21 7.22 -5.64
C ASP A 150 0.73 7.65 -5.81
N ALA A 151 0.25 8.61 -5.02
CA ALA A 151 -1.12 9.13 -5.08
C ALA A 151 -1.44 9.81 -6.43
N ALA A 152 -0.51 10.61 -6.96
CA ALA A 152 -0.69 11.33 -8.22
C ALA A 152 -0.83 10.36 -9.41
N ALA A 153 -0.01 9.31 -9.45
CA ALA A 153 -0.07 8.27 -10.46
C ALA A 153 -1.36 7.44 -10.35
N ALA A 154 -1.88 7.23 -9.13
CA ALA A 154 -3.16 6.55 -8.93
C ALA A 154 -4.33 7.36 -9.50
N ALA A 155 -4.40 8.66 -9.20
CA ALA A 155 -5.42 9.53 -9.77
C ALA A 155 -5.34 9.57 -11.31
N ALA A 156 -4.14 9.75 -11.87
CA ALA A 156 -3.94 9.71 -13.32
C ALA A 156 -4.36 8.37 -13.93
N ARG A 157 -4.02 7.25 -13.28
CA ARG A 157 -4.40 5.91 -13.74
C ARG A 157 -5.91 5.70 -13.76
N MET A 158 -6.64 6.21 -12.77
CA MET A 158 -8.10 6.14 -12.74
C MET A 158 -8.72 6.94 -13.90
N ILE A 159 -8.17 8.11 -14.21
CA ILE A 159 -8.57 8.93 -15.38
C ILE A 159 -8.26 8.18 -16.68
N ASP A 160 -7.08 7.58 -16.82
CA ASP A 160 -6.69 6.80 -18.00
C ASP A 160 -7.56 5.55 -18.19
N MET A 161 -8.10 5.01 -17.10
CA MET A 161 -9.06 3.91 -17.12
C MET A 161 -10.47 4.38 -17.50
N GLY A 162 -10.71 5.68 -17.68
CA GLY A 162 -11.97 6.24 -18.15
C GLY A 162 -12.91 6.76 -17.05
N GLU A 163 -12.45 6.86 -15.81
CA GLU A 163 -13.25 7.44 -14.73
C GLU A 163 -13.22 8.98 -14.78
N GLU A 164 -14.36 9.62 -14.48
CA GLU A 164 -14.45 11.08 -14.51
C GLU A 164 -13.70 11.71 -13.32
N PRO A 165 -12.85 12.73 -13.54
CA PRO A 165 -12.03 13.33 -12.48
C PRO A 165 -12.82 13.81 -11.27
N PHE A 166 -14.02 14.35 -11.49
CA PHE A 166 -14.91 14.79 -10.41
C PHE A 166 -15.39 13.62 -9.55
N LEU A 167 -15.66 12.46 -10.14
CA LEU A 167 -16.06 11.25 -9.41
C LEU A 167 -14.89 10.69 -8.59
N ILE A 168 -13.66 10.73 -9.13
CA ILE A 168 -12.46 10.38 -8.37
C ILE A 168 -12.27 11.31 -7.17
N ALA A 169 -12.34 12.63 -7.41
CA ALA A 169 -12.13 13.63 -6.38
C ALA A 169 -13.17 13.56 -5.25
N SER A 170 -14.41 13.19 -5.56
CA SER A 170 -15.50 13.08 -4.58
C SER A 170 -15.58 11.71 -3.89
N SER A 171 -15.16 10.62 -4.55
CA SER A 171 -15.24 9.26 -4.00
C SER A 171 -14.01 8.87 -3.18
N VAL A 172 -12.80 9.29 -3.57
CA VAL A 172 -11.57 8.89 -2.88
C VAL A 172 -11.39 9.71 -1.61
N SER A 173 -11.21 9.03 -0.48
CA SER A 173 -10.91 9.63 0.82
C SER A 173 -9.41 9.77 1.07
N GLY A 174 -8.59 8.83 0.56
CA GLY A 174 -7.14 8.90 0.70
C GLY A 174 -6.40 7.81 -0.06
N PHE A 175 -5.11 8.06 -0.27
CA PHE A 175 -4.18 7.17 -0.94
C PHE A 175 -3.09 6.71 0.04
N ILE A 176 -2.67 5.46 -0.07
CA ILE A 176 -1.57 4.88 0.70
C ILE A 176 -0.55 4.33 -0.30
N ALA A 177 0.51 5.07 -0.58
CA ALA A 177 1.60 4.55 -1.39
C ALA A 177 2.59 3.80 -0.49
N GLN A 178 3.00 2.60 -0.93
CA GLN A 178 3.89 1.77 -0.13
C GLN A 178 4.97 1.05 -0.94
N ARG A 179 6.12 0.84 -0.29
CA ARG A 179 7.23 0.01 -0.77
C ARG A 179 7.72 -0.89 0.36
N LEU A 180 8.38 -2.00 0.02
CA LEU A 180 8.89 -2.94 1.01
C LEU A 180 10.42 -3.00 0.93
N VAL A 181 11.06 -2.71 2.06
CA VAL A 181 12.52 -2.76 2.22
C VAL A 181 12.92 -3.82 3.24
N ARG A 182 14.13 -4.34 3.11
CA ARG A 182 14.70 -5.31 4.04
C ARG A 182 15.18 -4.61 5.31
N ARG A 183 14.97 -5.23 6.47
CA ARG A 183 15.45 -4.70 7.76
C ARG A 183 16.89 -5.15 8.00
N ILE A 184 17.74 -4.24 8.50
CA ILE A 184 19.09 -4.60 8.90
C ILE A 184 19.03 -5.66 10.01
N CYS A 185 19.84 -6.70 9.88
CA CYS A 185 19.95 -7.73 10.92
C CYS A 185 20.55 -7.12 12.19
N VAL A 186 19.79 -7.19 13.28
CA VAL A 186 20.19 -6.62 14.59
C VAL A 186 21.49 -7.23 15.12
N LYS A 187 21.76 -8.50 14.84
CA LYS A 187 22.96 -9.22 15.35
C LYS A 187 24.27 -8.84 14.65
N CYS A 188 24.22 -8.39 13.41
CA CYS A 188 25.41 -8.03 12.64
C CYS A 188 25.34 -6.58 12.13
N ARG A 189 24.57 -5.73 12.82
CA ARG A 189 24.49 -4.31 12.51
C ARG A 189 25.84 -3.67 12.75
N ALA A 190 26.39 -3.04 11.72
CA ALA A 190 27.65 -2.31 11.75
C ALA A 190 27.44 -0.88 11.24
N GLN A 191 28.27 0.05 11.70
CA GLN A 191 28.28 1.42 11.18
C GLN A 191 28.75 1.41 9.73
N ALA A 192 28.04 2.13 8.88
CA ALA A 192 28.32 2.25 7.46
C ALA A 192 29.15 3.50 7.19
N THR A 193 30.19 3.35 6.37
CA THR A 193 30.90 4.49 5.77
C THR A 193 30.15 4.90 4.52
N VAL A 194 29.59 6.11 4.52
CA VAL A 194 28.87 6.70 3.38
C VAL A 194 29.59 7.97 2.96
N SER A 195 29.76 8.17 1.66
CA SER A 195 30.46 9.34 1.12
C SER A 195 29.75 10.64 1.51
N GLU A 196 30.53 11.70 1.74
CA GLU A 196 29.98 13.03 2.03
C GLU A 196 29.04 13.51 0.91
N ALA A 197 29.35 13.20 -0.35
CA ALA A 197 28.51 13.54 -1.49
C ALA A 197 27.11 12.92 -1.38
N ALA A 198 27.02 11.63 -1.02
CA ALA A 198 25.73 10.94 -0.85
C ALA A 198 24.96 11.48 0.36
N ARG A 199 25.66 11.78 1.46
CA ARG A 199 25.06 12.41 2.66
C ARG A 199 24.45 13.77 2.32
N ARG A 200 25.20 14.65 1.66
CA ARG A 200 24.74 15.99 1.25
C ARG A 200 23.56 15.91 0.28
N GLN A 201 23.61 15.02 -0.71
CA GLN A 201 22.51 14.84 -1.68
C GLN A 201 21.20 14.44 -1.00
N LEU A 202 21.28 13.68 0.09
CA LEU A 202 20.12 13.18 0.83
C LEU A 202 19.77 14.04 2.05
N GLY A 203 20.49 15.13 2.31
CA GLY A 203 20.28 15.98 3.48
C GLY A 203 20.58 15.29 4.82
N ILE A 204 21.43 14.27 4.84
CA ILE A 204 21.83 13.56 6.06
C ILE A 204 23.03 14.29 6.68
N GLY A 205 22.94 14.68 7.95
CA GLY A 205 24.05 15.33 8.66
C GLY A 205 25.27 14.43 8.79
N ASP A 206 26.48 15.01 8.77
CA ASP A 206 27.74 14.26 8.78
C ASP A 206 27.89 13.37 10.02
N ASP A 207 27.43 13.85 11.18
CA ASP A 207 27.45 13.11 12.45
C ASP A 207 26.35 12.06 12.59
N THR A 208 25.41 11.98 11.63
CA THR A 208 24.32 11.00 11.71
C THR A 208 24.87 9.60 11.41
N PRO A 209 24.83 8.66 12.37
CA PRO A 209 25.34 7.31 12.14
C PRO A 209 24.40 6.58 11.18
N LEU A 210 24.96 6.00 10.13
CA LEU A 210 24.25 5.13 9.20
C LEU A 210 24.70 3.69 9.42
N PHE A 211 23.83 2.73 9.10
CA PHE A 211 24.07 1.33 9.41
C PHE A 211 23.88 0.43 8.20
N VAL A 212 24.62 -0.68 8.20
CA VAL A 212 24.49 -1.80 7.27
C VAL A 212 24.57 -3.11 8.04
N GLY A 213 24.16 -4.21 7.42
CA GLY A 213 24.37 -5.54 7.98
C GLY A 213 25.64 -6.17 7.42
N ALA A 214 26.60 -6.50 8.28
CA ALA A 214 27.85 -7.14 7.86
C ALA A 214 27.69 -8.60 7.40
N GLY A 215 26.56 -9.23 7.72
CA GLY A 215 26.31 -10.65 7.50
C GLY A 215 26.71 -11.50 8.71
N CYS A 216 25.84 -12.43 9.10
CA CYS A 216 26.11 -13.42 10.14
C CYS A 216 25.23 -14.66 9.91
N GLU A 217 25.45 -15.71 10.71
CA GLU A 217 24.68 -16.95 10.63
C GLU A 217 23.16 -16.73 10.77
N SER A 218 22.73 -15.84 11.67
CA SER A 218 21.30 -15.60 11.92
C SER A 218 20.56 -14.95 10.74
N CYS A 219 21.25 -14.17 9.91
CA CYS A 219 20.70 -13.64 8.65
C CYS A 219 21.21 -14.40 7.42
N ARG A 220 21.86 -15.55 7.63
CA ARG A 220 22.46 -16.39 6.57
C ARG A 220 23.39 -15.60 5.64
N GLY A 221 24.19 -14.71 6.21
CA GLY A 221 25.18 -13.89 5.49
C GLY A 221 24.59 -12.70 4.72
N THR A 222 23.27 -12.52 4.66
CA THR A 222 22.66 -11.46 3.83
C THR A 222 22.82 -10.05 4.40
N GLY A 223 23.07 -9.92 5.70
CA GLY A 223 23.03 -8.64 6.41
C GLY A 223 21.61 -8.17 6.78
N TYR A 224 20.57 -8.85 6.31
CA TYR A 224 19.18 -8.43 6.52
C TYR A 224 18.32 -9.54 7.13
N LEU A 225 17.38 -9.19 8.01
CA LEU A 225 16.45 -10.15 8.60
C LEU A 225 15.07 -9.52 8.77
N GLY A 226 14.09 -10.04 8.02
CA GLY A 226 12.75 -9.47 7.96
C GLY A 226 12.66 -8.26 7.03
N ARG A 227 11.47 -7.64 6.99
CA ARG A 227 11.14 -6.53 6.10
C ARG A 227 10.33 -5.49 6.86
N ILE A 228 10.35 -4.26 6.37
CA ILE A 228 9.53 -3.14 6.84
C ILE A 228 9.05 -2.34 5.64
N SER A 229 7.86 -1.76 5.74
CA SER A 229 7.32 -0.95 4.64
C SER A 229 7.73 0.51 4.78
N LEU A 230 7.89 1.17 3.64
CA LEU A 230 7.91 2.62 3.51
C LEU A 230 6.52 3.09 3.12
N PHE A 231 6.08 4.23 3.65
CA PHE A 231 4.72 4.75 3.44
C PHE A 231 4.69 6.23 3.08
N GLU A 232 3.75 6.58 2.22
CA GLU A 232 3.22 7.93 2.02
C GLU A 232 1.70 7.83 2.10
N VAL A 233 1.10 8.54 3.06
CA VAL A 233 -0.36 8.53 3.27
C VAL A 233 -0.90 9.91 2.94
N VAL A 234 -1.68 10.00 1.87
CA VAL A 234 -2.16 11.26 1.31
C VAL A 234 -3.68 11.33 1.46
N PRO A 235 -4.24 12.17 2.36
CA PRO A 235 -5.67 12.41 2.38
C PRO A 235 -6.07 13.17 1.12
N ASN A 236 -7.23 12.87 0.55
CA ASN A 236 -7.73 13.58 -0.62
C ASN A 236 -8.35 14.93 -0.21
N SER A 237 -7.50 15.88 0.19
CA SER A 237 -7.88 17.22 0.65
C SER A 237 -8.35 18.11 -0.51
N ALA A 238 -8.99 19.24 -0.21
CA ALA A 238 -9.53 20.15 -1.22
C ALA A 238 -8.51 20.58 -2.31
N PRO A 239 -7.24 20.95 -1.99
CA PRO A 239 -6.24 21.25 -3.01
C PRO A 239 -5.91 20.07 -3.93
N ILE A 240 -5.95 18.84 -3.41
CA ILE A 240 -5.69 17.62 -4.19
C ILE A 240 -6.91 17.30 -5.05
N GLN A 241 -8.12 17.40 -4.50
CA GLN A 241 -9.37 17.24 -5.24
C GLN A 241 -9.45 18.21 -6.43
N GLU A 242 -9.17 19.50 -6.20
CA GLU A 242 -9.14 20.50 -7.27
C GLU A 242 -8.11 20.15 -8.35
N ALA A 243 -6.91 19.69 -7.93
CA ALA A 243 -5.88 19.27 -8.86
C ALA A 243 -6.26 18.03 -9.69
N ILE A 244 -6.99 17.09 -9.10
CA ILE A 244 -7.56 15.93 -9.82
C ILE A 244 -8.61 16.41 -10.82
N VAL A 245 -9.57 17.23 -10.39
CA VAL A 245 -10.67 17.74 -11.23
C VAL A 245 -10.15 18.45 -12.48
N ARG A 246 -9.11 19.29 -12.33
CA ARG A 246 -8.48 20.00 -13.45
C ARG A 246 -7.54 19.15 -14.30
N LYS A 247 -7.43 17.84 -14.02
CA LYS A 247 -6.49 16.91 -14.67
C LYS A 247 -5.04 17.41 -14.64
N ALA A 248 -4.60 17.92 -13.49
CA ALA A 248 -3.24 18.44 -13.33
C ALA A 248 -2.18 17.37 -13.63
N ALA A 249 -1.00 17.80 -14.08
CA ALA A 249 0.10 16.88 -14.27
C ALA A 249 0.51 16.25 -12.93
N ALA A 250 1.00 15.01 -12.95
CA ALA A 250 1.40 14.32 -11.72
C ALA A 250 2.49 15.09 -10.92
N GLY A 251 3.34 15.85 -11.61
CA GLY A 251 4.31 16.74 -10.96
C GLY A 251 3.66 17.84 -10.11
N ASP A 252 2.56 18.42 -10.57
CA ASP A 252 1.84 19.48 -9.86
C ASP A 252 1.14 18.93 -8.61
N ILE A 253 0.53 17.74 -8.72
CA ILE A 253 -0.09 17.07 -7.57
C ILE A 253 0.97 16.75 -6.52
N ARG A 254 2.15 16.25 -6.92
CA ARG A 254 3.28 16.03 -5.99
C ARG A 254 3.76 17.32 -5.34
N ALA A 255 3.80 18.43 -6.09
CA ALA A 255 4.17 19.73 -5.54
C ALA A 255 3.16 20.21 -4.49
N ILE A 256 1.86 20.01 -4.72
CA ILE A 256 0.80 20.28 -3.75
C ILE A 256 0.96 19.39 -2.50
N ILE A 257 1.18 18.09 -2.65
CA ILE A 257 1.38 17.18 -1.52
C ILE A 257 2.56 17.66 -0.65
N ARG A 258 3.67 18.08 -1.28
CA ARG A 258 4.82 18.64 -0.57
C ARG A 258 4.51 19.97 0.12
N SER A 259 3.75 20.88 -0.49
CA SER A 259 3.39 22.15 0.15
C SER A 259 2.46 21.97 1.36
N LEU A 260 1.74 20.86 1.42
CA LEU A 260 0.94 20.45 2.58
C LEU A 260 1.76 19.79 3.70
N ASN A 261 3.09 19.67 3.55
CA ASN A 261 4.00 19.01 4.49
C ASN A 261 3.60 17.55 4.79
N ILE A 262 2.99 16.87 3.82
CA ILE A 262 2.69 15.44 3.94
C ILE A 262 4.01 14.68 3.74
N PRO A 263 4.43 13.83 4.71
CA PRO A 263 5.64 13.03 4.56
C PRO A 263 5.54 12.13 3.33
N THR A 264 6.54 12.23 2.46
CA THR A 264 6.62 11.39 1.26
C THR A 264 7.25 10.03 1.57
N LEU A 265 7.17 9.11 0.60
CA LEU A 265 7.88 7.82 0.68
C LEU A 265 9.39 8.00 0.91
N ARG A 266 9.94 9.13 0.43
CA ARG A 266 11.35 9.47 0.59
C ARG A 266 11.66 9.88 2.02
N ASP A 267 10.80 10.71 2.61
CA ASP A 267 10.99 11.22 3.97
C ASP A 267 10.88 10.07 4.99
N ASP A 268 9.85 9.23 4.87
CA ASP A 268 9.66 8.06 5.71
C ASP A 268 10.79 7.01 5.53
N GLY A 269 11.27 6.84 4.30
CA GLY A 269 12.43 6.01 4.00
C GLY A 269 13.72 6.53 4.65
N LEU A 270 13.95 7.83 4.56
CA LEU A 270 15.12 8.49 5.13
C LEU A 270 15.11 8.42 6.66
N GLU A 271 13.95 8.63 7.29
CA GLU A 271 13.76 8.46 8.74
C GLU A 271 14.13 7.04 9.20
N LYS A 272 13.72 6.03 8.43
CA LYS A 272 14.07 4.61 8.73
C LYS A 272 15.54 4.30 8.51
N VAL A 273 16.19 4.97 7.57
CA VAL A 273 17.64 4.86 7.34
C VAL A 273 18.42 5.47 8.50
N THR A 274 18.07 6.69 8.92
CA THR A 274 18.75 7.38 10.04
C THR A 274 18.48 6.71 11.39
N ALA A 275 17.32 6.06 11.54
CA ALA A 275 17.02 5.20 12.69
C ALA A 275 17.76 3.83 12.67
N GLY A 276 18.50 3.52 11.60
CA GLY A 276 19.24 2.25 11.46
C GLY A 276 18.34 1.02 11.33
N ILE A 277 17.10 1.19 10.85
CA ILE A 277 16.14 0.11 10.64
C ILE A 277 16.39 -0.57 9.28
N THR A 278 16.66 0.23 8.24
CA THR A 278 17.03 -0.22 6.90
C THR A 278 18.34 0.43 6.47
N SER A 279 18.98 -0.10 5.43
CA SER A 279 20.21 0.48 4.88
C SER A 279 19.89 1.55 3.84
N LEU A 280 20.89 2.40 3.56
CA LEU A 280 20.81 3.38 2.48
C LEU A 280 20.63 2.70 1.11
N GLU A 281 21.28 1.56 0.89
CA GLU A 281 21.16 0.74 -0.33
C GLU A 281 19.69 0.33 -0.58
N GLU A 282 19.03 -0.23 0.45
CA GLU A 282 17.64 -0.66 0.33
C GLU A 282 16.67 0.52 0.11
N TYR A 283 16.94 1.65 0.74
CA TYR A 283 16.19 2.88 0.53
C TYR A 283 16.29 3.36 -0.92
N LEU A 284 17.52 3.48 -1.46
CA LEU A 284 17.73 3.96 -2.82
C LEU A 284 17.06 3.04 -3.85
N ARG A 285 17.22 1.72 -3.69
CA ARG A 285 16.57 0.70 -4.51
C ARG A 285 15.05 0.86 -4.52
N ALA A 286 14.43 1.05 -3.36
CA ALA A 286 12.97 1.12 -3.25
C ALA A 286 12.37 2.44 -3.77
N VAL A 287 13.14 3.53 -3.73
CA VAL A 287 12.65 4.88 -4.04
C VAL A 287 12.97 5.34 -5.47
N TYR A 288 14.08 4.90 -6.06
CA TYR A 288 14.59 5.42 -7.33
C TYR A 288 14.66 4.39 -8.47
N GLU A 289 14.68 3.08 -8.18
CA GLU A 289 14.89 2.05 -9.21
C GLU A 289 13.57 1.43 -9.76
N THR A 290 12.42 2.10 -9.56
CA THR A 290 11.09 1.62 -10.06
C THR A 290 10.17 2.74 -10.51
#